data_AF-A0A2V9BTN9-F1
#
_entry.id   AF-A0A2V9BTN9-F1
#
_cell.length_a   1.000
_cell.length_b   1.000
_cell.length_c   1.000
_cell.angle_alpha   90.00
_cell.angle_beta   90.00
_cell.angle_gamma   90.00
#
_symmetry.space_group_name_H-M   'P 1'
#
loop_
_entity.id
_entity.type
_entity.pdbx_description
1 polymer ?
#
loop_
_entity_poly.entity_id
_entity_poly.type
_entity_poly.pdbx_seq_one_letter_code
_entity_poly.pdbx_strand_id
1 'polypeptide(L)'
;MAALLVVAFIAGRITKHDHPGNDVATKEQIRERILVVAVGDHLSKSEMFLVELSNSQPNSPPGKLVNISAEQRRAEDLLEENRLYRQTALQGGDKVMASTLDELERFLLDVANSPDEVTSAQLEKIRQKIEARGILFKVRVVGRELQERQKATKPAPAQNDSTKIERNKA
;
A
#
# COMPACT_ATOMS: atom_id res chain seq x y z
N MET A 1 -38.21 25.11 -44.48
CA MET A 1 -37.20 24.06 -44.19
C MET A 1 -36.03 24.59 -43.36
N ALA A 2 -35.45 25.76 -43.64
CA ALA A 2 -34.31 26.30 -42.88
C ALA A 2 -34.63 26.71 -41.42
N ALA A 3 -35.85 27.17 -41.13
CA ALA A 3 -36.24 27.62 -39.79
C ALA A 3 -36.27 26.49 -38.73
N LEU A 4 -36.52 25.24 -39.13
CA LEU A 4 -36.57 24.10 -38.20
C LEU A 4 -35.17 23.67 -37.74
N LEU A 5 -34.14 23.89 -38.55
CA LEU A 5 -32.75 23.55 -38.21
C LEU A 5 -32.18 24.49 -37.15
N VAL A 6 -32.57 25.78 -37.18
CA VAL A 6 -32.12 26.77 -36.19
C VAL A 6 -32.73 26.50 -34.81
N VAL A 7 -34.00 26.10 -34.77
CA VAL A 7 -34.66 25.73 -33.50
C VAL A 7 -34.05 24.45 -32.91
N ALA A 8 -33.75 23.44 -33.73
CA ALA A 8 -33.06 22.22 -33.26
C ALA A 8 -31.65 22.52 -32.73
N PHE A 9 -30.92 23.43 -33.36
CA PHE A 9 -29.58 23.84 -32.92
C PHE A 9 -29.61 24.63 -31.60
N ILE A 10 -30.56 25.54 -31.44
CA ILE A 10 -30.71 26.34 -30.21
C ILE A 10 -31.24 25.47 -29.07
N ALA A 11 -32.19 24.56 -29.34
CA ALA A 11 -32.67 23.59 -28.35
C ALA A 11 -31.53 22.69 -27.86
N GLY A 12 -30.73 22.12 -28.76
CA GLY A 12 -29.57 21.29 -28.40
C GLY A 12 -28.43 22.04 -27.70
N ARG A 13 -28.37 23.37 -27.83
CA ARG A 13 -27.39 24.21 -27.13
C ARG A 13 -27.82 24.56 -25.71
N ILE A 14 -29.13 24.65 -25.46
CA ILE A 14 -29.70 24.96 -24.13
C ILE A 14 -29.93 23.68 -23.31
N THR A 15 -30.12 22.52 -23.96
CA THR A 15 -30.33 21.22 -23.29
C THR A 15 -29.06 20.39 -23.10
N LYS A 16 -27.86 20.99 -23.16
CA LYS A 16 -26.68 20.35 -22.58
C LYS A 16 -26.82 20.36 -21.06
N HIS A 17 -27.63 19.42 -20.58
CA HIS A 17 -27.54 18.84 -19.25
C HIS A 17 -26.06 18.58 -18.97
N ASP A 18 -25.59 19.07 -17.82
CA ASP A 18 -24.30 18.73 -17.24
C ASP A 18 -24.10 17.23 -17.37
N HIS A 19 -23.25 16.82 -18.32
CA HIS A 19 -22.73 15.48 -18.32
C HIS A 19 -21.80 15.39 -17.11
N PRO A 20 -22.06 14.52 -16.13
CA PRO A 20 -21.08 14.22 -15.08
C PRO A 20 -20.01 13.34 -15.72
N GLY A 21 -19.15 13.96 -16.54
CA GLY A 21 -18.26 13.25 -17.46
C GLY A 21 -16.79 13.63 -17.33
N ASN A 22 -16.45 14.57 -16.44
CA ASN A 22 -15.06 14.94 -16.15
C ASN A 22 -14.89 15.02 -14.64
N ASP A 23 -14.88 13.87 -13.98
CA ASP A 23 -14.50 13.78 -12.57
C ASP A 23 -12.97 13.94 -12.48
N VAL A 24 -12.51 15.19 -12.59
CA VAL A 24 -11.10 15.54 -12.41
C VAL A 24 -10.80 15.33 -10.93
N ALA A 25 -10.06 14.26 -10.62
CA ALA A 25 -9.69 13.94 -9.25
C ALA A 25 -9.04 15.17 -8.58
N THR A 26 -9.51 15.51 -7.37
CA THR A 26 -8.93 16.61 -6.61
C THR A 26 -7.49 16.28 -6.23
N LYS A 27 -6.68 17.31 -5.94
CA LYS A 27 -5.28 17.13 -5.54
C LYS A 27 -5.17 16.25 -4.29
N GLU A 28 -6.15 16.35 -3.41
CA GLU A 28 -6.30 15.57 -2.19
C GLU A 28 -6.54 14.09 -2.52
N GLN A 29 -7.45 13.78 -3.44
CA GLN A 29 -7.71 12.42 -3.90
C GLN A 29 -6.48 11.80 -4.60
N ILE A 30 -5.73 12.59 -5.37
CA ILE A 30 -4.48 12.12 -6.00
C ILE A 30 -3.42 11.83 -4.94
N ARG A 31 -3.24 12.71 -3.95
CA ARG A 31 -2.30 12.51 -2.85
C ARG A 31 -2.66 11.28 -2.02
N GLU A 32 -3.94 11.09 -1.71
CA GLU A 32 -4.44 9.92 -0.98
C GLU A 32 -4.17 8.62 -1.74
N ARG A 33 -4.45 8.59 -3.05
CA ARG A 33 -4.14 7.43 -3.90
C ARG A 33 -2.66 7.10 -3.90
N ILE A 34 -1.79 8.11 -4.07
CA ILE A 34 -0.32 7.91 -4.05
C ILE A 34 0.12 7.36 -2.69
N LEU A 35 -0.41 7.91 -1.59
CA LEU A 35 -0.10 7.43 -0.24
C LEU A 35 -0.53 5.96 -0.06
N VAL A 36 -1.75 5.59 -0.48
CA VAL A 36 -2.24 4.20 -0.42
C VAL A 36 -1.31 3.25 -1.17
N VAL A 37 -0.83 3.65 -2.35
CA VAL A 37 0.13 2.82 -3.11
C VAL A 37 1.48 2.70 -2.39
N ALA A 38 2.03 3.83 -1.93
CA ALA A 38 3.34 3.87 -1.28
C ALA A 38 3.36 3.06 0.02
N VAL A 39 2.33 3.21 0.86
CA VAL A 39 2.18 2.44 2.11
C VAL A 39 1.95 0.96 1.81
N GLY A 40 1.17 0.63 0.78
CA GLY A 40 0.94 -0.76 0.37
C GLY A 40 2.22 -1.47 -0.07
N ASP A 41 3.07 -0.82 -0.87
CA ASP A 41 4.38 -1.35 -1.27
C ASP A 41 5.30 -1.54 -0.06
N HIS A 42 5.35 -0.55 0.84
CA HIS A 42 6.14 -0.61 2.06
C HIS A 42 5.73 -1.79 2.98
N LEU A 43 4.42 -2.01 3.18
CA LEU A 43 3.93 -3.15 3.96
C LEU A 43 4.24 -4.48 3.29
N SER A 44 4.26 -4.53 1.95
CA SER A 44 4.63 -5.74 1.20
C SER A 44 6.12 -6.08 1.39
N LYS A 45 7.00 -5.08 1.32
CA LYS A 45 8.44 -5.24 1.62
C LYS A 45 8.66 -5.66 3.08
N SER A 46 7.92 -5.06 4.00
CA SER A 46 7.97 -5.40 5.42
C SER A 46 7.47 -6.82 5.69
N GLU A 47 6.41 -7.27 5.02
CA GLU A 47 5.94 -8.65 5.09
C GLU A 47 7.02 -9.63 4.64
N MET A 48 7.62 -9.38 3.47
CA MET A 48 8.70 -10.23 2.93
C MET A 48 9.86 -10.33 3.93
N PHE A 49 10.32 -9.20 4.46
CA PHE A 49 11.36 -9.15 5.48
C PHE A 49 11.00 -9.97 6.73
N LEU A 50 9.78 -9.81 7.27
CA LEU A 50 9.33 -10.53 8.45
C LEU A 50 9.24 -12.05 8.21
N VAL A 51 8.80 -12.46 7.04
CA VAL A 51 8.72 -13.88 6.64
C VAL A 51 10.12 -14.49 6.50
N GLU A 52 11.04 -13.78 5.85
CA GLU A 52 12.41 -14.26 5.71
C GLU A 52 13.11 -14.37 7.06
N LEU A 53 12.94 -13.35 7.92
CA LEU A 53 13.52 -13.34 9.25
C LEU A 53 12.91 -14.43 10.15
N SER A 54 11.59 -14.65 10.09
CA SER A 54 10.94 -15.73 10.86
C SER A 54 11.38 -17.12 10.41
N ASN A 55 11.79 -17.27 9.15
CA ASN A 55 12.29 -18.53 8.60
C ASN A 55 13.83 -18.65 8.60
N SER A 56 14.55 -17.63 9.08
CA SER A 56 16.02 -17.63 9.13
C SER A 56 16.53 -18.66 10.15
N GLN A 57 16.87 -19.86 9.69
CA GLN A 57 17.38 -20.92 10.56
C GLN A 57 18.89 -20.73 10.78
N PRO A 58 19.35 -20.81 12.04
CA PRO A 58 20.78 -20.90 12.30
C PRO A 58 21.27 -22.26 11.80
N ASN A 59 21.86 -22.32 10.60
CA ASN A 59 22.58 -23.50 10.09
C ASN A 59 23.87 -23.80 10.88
N SER A 60 24.11 -23.05 11.95
CA SER A 60 25.31 -23.08 12.75
C SER A 60 25.09 -23.86 14.06
N PRO A 61 26.09 -24.63 14.52
CA PRO A 61 26.01 -25.32 15.81
C PRO A 61 25.71 -24.36 16.97
N PRO A 62 25.11 -24.86 18.08
CA PRO A 62 24.89 -24.07 19.28
C PRO A 62 26.18 -23.35 19.74
N GLY A 63 26.10 -22.04 19.96
CA GLY A 63 27.23 -21.22 20.42
C GLY A 63 28.05 -20.54 19.32
N LYS A 64 27.80 -20.83 18.04
CA LYS A 64 28.40 -20.08 16.93
C LYS A 64 27.55 -18.85 16.60
N LEU A 65 28.24 -17.75 16.27
CA LEU A 65 27.63 -16.50 15.85
C LEU A 65 27.05 -16.64 14.43
N VAL A 66 25.90 -16.00 14.22
CA VAL A 66 25.18 -15.88 12.96
C VAL A 66 25.30 -14.42 12.52
N ASN A 67 25.84 -14.20 11.33
CA ASN A 67 25.88 -12.88 10.73
C ASN A 67 24.48 -12.47 10.28
N ILE A 68 23.98 -11.36 10.80
CA ILE A 68 22.68 -10.76 10.48
C ILE A 68 22.82 -9.34 9.91
N SER A 69 24.03 -8.96 9.44
CA SER A 69 24.30 -7.61 8.92
C SER A 69 23.41 -7.23 7.73
N ALA A 70 22.96 -8.21 6.93
CA ALA A 70 22.04 -7.98 5.83
C ALA A 70 20.63 -7.69 6.35
N GLU A 71 20.17 -8.40 7.37
CA GLU A 71 18.88 -8.20 8.03
C GLU A 71 18.85 -6.85 8.75
N GLN A 72 19.95 -6.48 9.41
CA GLN A 72 20.13 -5.20 10.08
C GLN A 72 19.95 -4.03 9.11
N ARG A 73 20.69 -4.03 7.99
CA ARG A 73 20.59 -2.97 6.96
C ARG A 73 19.19 -2.89 6.36
N ARG A 74 18.57 -4.03 6.07
CA ARG A 74 17.18 -4.06 5.58
C ARG A 74 16.20 -3.51 6.60
N ALA A 75 16.42 -3.76 7.89
CA ALA A 75 15.60 -3.19 8.94
C ALA A 75 15.78 -1.66 9.06
N GLU A 76 17.01 -1.15 8.87
CA GLU A 76 17.30 0.29 8.81
C GLU A 76 16.56 0.97 7.65
N ASP A 77 16.67 0.42 6.43
CA ASP A 77 16.01 0.94 5.24
C ASP A 77 14.48 1.01 5.42
N LEU A 78 13.88 -0.06 5.97
CA LEU A 78 12.45 -0.10 6.25
C LEU A 78 12.05 0.87 7.36
N LEU A 79 12.90 1.07 8.38
CA LEU A 79 12.60 1.91 9.52
C LEU A 79 12.43 3.38 9.12
N GLU A 80 13.25 3.88 8.20
CA GLU A 80 13.18 5.27 7.72
C GLU A 80 11.84 5.56 7.04
N GLU A 81 11.44 4.72 6.08
CA GLU A 81 10.15 4.83 5.39
C GLU A 81 8.97 4.67 6.36
N ASN A 82 9.05 3.71 7.29
CA ASN A 82 7.97 3.39 8.22
C ASN A 82 7.61 4.59 9.12
N ARG A 83 8.61 5.36 9.57
CA ARG A 83 8.38 6.57 10.38
C ARG A 83 7.55 7.62 9.65
N LEU A 84 7.85 7.82 8.36
CA LEU A 84 7.11 8.76 7.52
C LEU A 84 5.66 8.31 7.32
N TYR A 85 5.44 7.03 7.03
CA TYR A 85 4.08 6.50 6.85
C TYR A 85 3.28 6.51 8.14
N ARG A 86 3.90 6.20 9.29
CA ARG A 86 3.27 6.29 10.61
C ARG A 86 2.81 7.71 10.91
N GLN A 87 3.66 8.71 10.65
CA GLN A 87 3.30 10.12 10.82
C GLN A 87 2.12 10.51 9.93
N THR A 88 2.11 10.04 8.69
CA THR A 88 1.03 10.33 7.74
C THR A 88 -0.29 9.66 8.17
N ALA A 89 -0.24 8.41 8.64
CA ALA A 89 -1.40 7.71 9.17
C ALA A 89 -2.00 8.41 10.41
N LEU A 90 -1.15 8.93 11.29
CA LEU A 90 -1.57 9.73 12.45
C LEU A 90 -2.28 11.03 12.02
N GLN A 91 -1.72 11.75 11.05
CA GLN A 91 -2.32 12.98 10.51
C GLN A 91 -3.65 12.71 9.79
N GLY A 92 -3.76 11.57 9.11
CA GLY A 92 -5.00 11.12 8.45
C GLY A 92 -6.04 10.51 9.39
N GLY A 93 -5.70 10.31 10.67
CA GLY A 93 -6.61 9.70 11.65
C GLY A 93 -6.82 8.19 11.52
N ASP A 94 -6.03 7.51 10.67
CA ASP A 94 -6.09 6.05 10.50
C ASP A 94 -5.35 5.36 11.66
N LYS A 95 -6.08 5.17 12.78
CA LYS A 95 -5.52 4.63 14.03
C LYS A 95 -5.01 3.20 13.89
N VAL A 96 -5.65 2.38 13.05
CA VAL A 96 -5.28 0.97 12.84
C VAL A 96 -3.98 0.90 12.04
N MET A 97 -3.86 1.73 11.00
CA MET A 97 -2.62 1.89 10.25
C MET A 97 -1.50 2.40 11.15
N ALA A 98 -1.75 3.48 11.89
CA ALA A 98 -0.75 4.10 12.75
C ALA A 98 -0.25 3.14 13.84
N SER A 99 -1.12 2.36 14.47
CA SER A 99 -0.71 1.38 15.48
C SER A 99 0.08 0.22 14.88
N THR A 100 -0.29 -0.25 13.68
CA THR A 100 0.44 -1.31 12.98
C THR A 100 1.84 -0.86 12.60
N LEU A 101 1.97 0.35 12.05
CA LEU A 101 3.26 0.95 11.71
C LEU A 101 4.09 1.27 12.96
N ASP A 102 3.47 1.62 14.09
CA ASP A 102 4.17 1.81 15.38
C ASP A 102 4.76 0.50 15.92
N GLU A 103 4.00 -0.59 15.87
CA GLU A 103 4.49 -1.90 16.30
C GLU A 103 5.62 -2.42 15.40
N LEU A 104 5.48 -2.21 14.09
CA LEU A 104 6.52 -2.49 13.10
C LEU A 104 7.76 -1.63 13.35
N GLU A 105 7.60 -0.33 13.66
CA GLU A 105 8.72 0.58 13.96
C GLU A 105 9.58 0.04 15.11
N ARG A 106 8.92 -0.35 16.21
CA ARG A 106 9.62 -0.88 17.39
C ARG A 106 10.37 -2.17 17.08
N PHE A 107 9.82 -3.02 16.23
CA PHE A 107 10.48 -4.25 15.83
C PHE A 107 11.67 -3.98 14.91
N LEU A 108 11.50 -3.15 13.88
CA LEU A 108 12.58 -2.76 12.97
C LEU A 108 13.72 -2.06 13.72
N LEU A 109 13.39 -1.19 14.67
CA LEU A 109 14.36 -0.51 15.54
C LEU A 109 15.16 -1.49 16.41
N ASP A 110 14.50 -2.53 16.96
CA ASP A 110 15.18 -3.57 17.72
C ASP A 110 16.18 -4.35 16.84
N VAL A 111 15.82 -4.66 15.60
CA VAL A 111 16.69 -5.40 14.65
C VAL A 111 17.82 -4.52 14.12
N ALA A 112 17.54 -3.28 13.74
CA ALA A 112 18.53 -2.30 13.25
C ALA A 112 19.62 -2.00 14.29
N ASN A 113 19.27 -1.98 15.57
CA ASN A 113 20.23 -1.78 16.67
C ASN A 113 20.83 -3.08 17.21
N SER A 114 20.54 -4.24 16.60
CA SER A 114 21.19 -5.49 16.98
C SER A 114 22.64 -5.52 16.47
N PRO A 115 23.54 -6.26 17.15
CA PRO A 115 24.88 -6.51 16.61
C PRO A 115 24.80 -7.18 15.23
N ASP A 116 25.81 -6.96 14.40
CA ASP A 116 25.97 -7.60 13.10
C ASP A 116 26.13 -9.12 13.20
N GLU A 117 26.60 -9.60 14.35
CA GLU A 117 26.70 -11.01 14.71
C GLU A 117 25.93 -11.35 15.99
N VAL A 118 25.02 -12.32 15.90
CA VAL A 118 24.18 -12.76 17.03
C VAL A 118 24.28 -14.26 17.27
N THR A 119 24.12 -14.70 18.51
CA THR A 119 23.98 -16.13 18.83
C THR A 119 22.66 -16.68 18.29
N SER A 120 22.59 -17.99 18.03
CA SER A 120 21.35 -18.67 17.65
C SER A 120 20.18 -18.41 18.61
N ALA A 121 20.47 -18.27 19.92
CA ALA A 121 19.45 -17.95 20.92
C ALA A 121 18.94 -16.50 20.82
N GLN A 122 19.79 -15.54 20.44
CA GLN A 122 19.37 -14.16 20.18
C GLN A 122 18.55 -14.07 18.89
N LEU A 123 18.96 -14.77 17.82
CA LEU A 123 18.17 -14.85 16.59
C LEU A 123 16.78 -15.46 16.85
N GLU A 124 16.71 -16.53 17.66
CA GLU A 124 15.44 -17.14 18.05
C GLU A 124 14.57 -16.18 18.86
N LYS A 125 15.14 -15.36 19.75
CA LYS A 125 14.39 -14.31 20.44
C LYS A 125 13.82 -13.26 19.48
N ILE A 126 14.57 -12.88 18.44
CA ILE A 126 14.07 -11.96 17.40
C ILE A 126 12.88 -12.59 16.67
N ARG A 127 12.99 -13.86 16.27
CA ARG A 127 11.90 -14.62 15.63
C ARG A 127 10.66 -14.70 16.51
N GLN A 128 10.83 -15.02 17.79
CA GLN A 128 9.73 -15.09 18.77
C GLN A 128 9.04 -13.74 18.98
N LYS A 129 9.76 -12.61 18.89
CA LYS A 129 9.13 -11.28 18.96
C LYS A 129 8.15 -11.03 17.81
N ILE A 130 8.43 -11.53 16.60
CA ILE A 130 7.53 -11.42 15.44
C ILE A 130 6.20 -12.12 15.76
N GLU A 131 6.28 -13.37 16.24
CA GLU A 131 5.13 -14.22 16.57
C GLU A 131 4.34 -13.68 17.77
N ALA A 132 5.03 -13.37 18.87
CA ALA A 132 4.40 -12.94 20.13
C ALA A 132 3.59 -11.64 19.98
N ARG A 133 4.02 -10.75 19.08
CA ARG A 133 3.32 -9.50 18.78
C ARG A 133 2.32 -9.62 17.63
N GLY A 134 2.34 -10.75 16.91
CA GLY A 134 1.50 -10.97 15.73
C GLY A 134 1.76 -9.96 14.61
N ILE A 135 2.97 -9.42 14.51
CA ILE A 135 3.29 -8.28 13.61
C ILE A 135 3.02 -8.69 12.16
N LEU A 136 3.48 -9.87 11.75
CA LEU A 136 3.27 -10.40 10.41
C LEU A 136 1.77 -10.47 10.05
N PHE A 137 0.94 -10.91 10.98
CA PHE A 137 -0.50 -10.98 10.77
C PHE A 137 -1.12 -9.59 10.61
N LYS A 138 -0.75 -8.63 11.47
CA LYS A 138 -1.25 -7.25 11.39
C LYS A 138 -0.86 -6.57 10.09
N VAL A 139 0.42 -6.67 9.69
CA VAL A 139 0.94 -6.16 8.42
C VAL A 139 0.14 -6.73 7.24
N ARG A 140 -0.12 -8.04 7.23
CA ARG A 140 -0.94 -8.70 6.19
C ARG A 140 -2.37 -8.17 6.13
N VAL A 141 -3.02 -8.01 7.28
CA VAL A 141 -4.40 -7.53 7.35
C VAL A 141 -4.49 -6.11 6.78
N VAL A 142 -3.63 -5.22 7.26
CA VAL A 142 -3.59 -3.82 6.83
C VAL A 142 -3.17 -3.69 5.36
N GLY A 143 -2.18 -4.47 4.91
CA GLY A 143 -1.75 -4.51 3.52
C GLY A 143 -2.87 -4.95 2.57
N ARG A 144 -3.66 -5.97 2.95
CA ARG A 144 -4.85 -6.37 2.18
C ARG A 144 -5.92 -5.28 2.16
N GLU A 145 -6.16 -4.61 3.27
CA GLU A 145 -7.11 -3.51 3.34
C GLU A 145 -6.72 -2.35 2.40
N LEU A 146 -5.44 -1.94 2.39
CA LEU A 146 -4.91 -0.96 1.44
C LEU A 146 -5.08 -1.42 -0.02
N GLN A 147 -4.84 -2.70 -0.31
CA GLN A 147 -5.01 -3.24 -1.65
C GLN A 147 -6.46 -3.16 -2.11
N GLU A 148 -7.43 -3.44 -1.24
CA GLU A 148 -8.85 -3.29 -1.55
C GLU A 148 -9.25 -1.81 -1.72
N ARG A 149 -8.75 -0.90 -0.87
CA ARG A 149 -8.94 0.56 -1.04
C ARG A 149 -8.37 1.04 -2.38
N GLN A 150 -7.19 0.55 -2.76
CA GLN A 150 -6.56 0.88 -4.06
C GLN A 150 -7.43 0.41 -5.24
N LYS A 151 -7.98 -0.81 -5.18
CA LYS A 151 -8.88 -1.34 -6.22
C LYS A 151 -10.16 -0.51 -6.33
N ALA A 152 -10.76 -0.12 -5.21
CA ALA A 152 -11.98 0.68 -5.18
C ALA A 152 -11.80 2.09 -5.77
N THR A 153 -10.57 2.61 -5.75
CA THR A 153 -10.27 3.97 -6.23
C THR A 153 -9.72 3.99 -7.67
N LYS A 154 -9.53 2.83 -8.32
CA LYS A 154 -9.15 2.74 -9.74
C LYS A 154 -10.36 3.08 -10.63
N PRO A 155 -10.25 4.06 -11.54
CA PRO A 155 -11.29 4.31 -12.53
C PRO A 155 -11.56 3.05 -13.36
N ALA A 156 -12.83 2.75 -13.64
CA ALA A 156 -13.19 1.66 -14.55
C ALA A 156 -12.49 1.87 -15.91
N PRO A 157 -11.94 0.80 -16.54
CA PRO A 157 -11.39 0.93 -17.88
C PRO A 157 -12.49 1.45 -18.80
N ALA A 158 -12.17 2.49 -19.58
CA ALA A 158 -13.09 3.08 -20.53
C ALA A 158 -13.70 1.97 -21.40
N GLN A 159 -14.99 1.71 -21.23
CA GLN A 159 -15.74 0.87 -22.16
C GLN A 159 -15.72 1.59 -23.50
N ASN A 160 -14.87 1.11 -24.41
CA ASN A 160 -14.91 1.52 -25.80
C ASN A 160 -16.24 1.05 -26.39
N ASP A 161 -17.25 1.91 -26.37
CA ASP A 161 -18.56 1.77 -27.02
C ASP A 161 -18.47 1.82 -28.57
N SER A 162 -17.32 1.47 -29.15
CA SER A 162 -17.07 1.55 -30.59
C SER A 162 -17.70 0.41 -31.41
N THR A 163 -18.34 -0.59 -30.79
CA THR A 163 -18.91 -1.74 -31.51
C THR A 163 -20.43 -1.69 -31.75
N LYS A 164 -21.15 -0.64 -31.33
CA LYS A 164 -22.62 -0.62 -31.44
C LYS A 164 -23.19 0.13 -32.65
N ILE A 165 -22.38 0.81 -33.48
CA ILE A 165 -22.89 1.64 -34.58
C ILE A 165 -23.09 0.87 -35.90
N GLU A 166 -22.48 -0.30 -36.12
CA GLU A 166 -22.54 -0.97 -37.43
C GLU A 166 -23.76 -1.88 -37.70
N ARG A 167 -24.67 -2.10 -36.74
CA ARG A 167 -25.79 -3.06 -36.92
C ARG A 167 -27.15 -2.47 -37.27
N ASN A 168 -27.21 -1.23 -37.79
CA ASN A 168 -28.46 -0.66 -38.28
C ASN A 168 -28.34 -0.09 -39.69
N LYS A 169 -27.90 -0.93 -40.63
CA LYS A 169 -28.14 -0.77 -42.07
C LYS A 169 -28.25 -2.17 -42.70
N ALA A 170 -29.45 -2.72 -42.68
CA ALA A 170 -29.90 -3.77 -43.60
C ALA A 170 -31.41 -3.59 -43.80
#